data_AF-A0A0P1I7Q2-F1
#
_entry.id   AF-A0A0P1I7Q2-F1
#
_cell.length_a   1.000
_cell.length_b   1.000
_cell.length_c   1.000
_cell.angle_alpha   90.00
_cell.angle_beta   90.00
_cell.angle_gamma   90.00
#
_symmetry.space_group_name_H-M   'P 1'
#
loop_
_entity.id
_entity.type
_entity.pdbx_description
1 polymer ?
#
loop_
_entity_poly.entity_id
_entity_poly.type
_entity_poly.pdbx_seq_one_letter_code
_entity_poly.pdbx_strand_id
1 'polypeptide(L)' 'MMTVISGSVTLTHPDGGAETFTAGDTFFIKKGSKLIWEITEKLRKYYMIVS' A
#
# COMPACT_ATOMS: atom_id res chain seq x y z
N MET A 1 7.93 -5.10 1.21
CA MET A 1 7.53 -4.99 -0.21
C MET A 1 6.15 -5.61 -0.35
N MET A 2 5.28 -5.01 -1.16
CA MET A 2 3.92 -5.49 -1.41
C MET A 2 3.56 -5.32 -2.89
N THR A 3 2.86 -6.29 -3.46
CA THR A 3 2.38 -6.25 -4.85
C THR A 3 0.87 -6.48 -4.87
N VAL A 4 0.12 -5.57 -5.47
CA VAL A 4 -1.34 -5.65 -5.57
C VAL A 4 -1.71 -6.64 -6.67
N ILE A 5 -2.57 -7.61 -6.35
CA ILE A 5 -3.05 -8.63 -7.28
C ILE A 5 -4.43 -8.23 -7.83
N SER A 6 -5.31 -7.67 -6.99
CA SER A 6 -6.63 -7.17 -7.38
C SER A 6 -7.15 -6.14 -6.38
N GLY A 7 -8.02 -5.24 -6.84
CA GLY A 7 -8.53 -4.10 -6.06
C GLY A 7 -7.57 -2.92 -6.02
N SER A 8 -7.79 -2.00 -5.09
CA SER A 8 -7.04 -0.75 -4.95
C SER A 8 -6.75 -0.41 -3.49
N VAL A 9 -5.68 0.34 -3.26
CA VAL A 9 -5.33 0.90 -1.96
C VAL A 9 -4.73 2.29 -2.12
N THR A 10 -5.21 3.25 -1.31
CA THR A 10 -4.60 4.57 -1.21
C THR A 10 -3.82 4.67 0.10
N LEU A 11 -2.57 5.09 0.01
CA LEU A 11 -1.70 5.35 1.15
C LEU A 11 -1.51 6.86 1.31
N THR A 12 -1.85 7.38 2.48
CA THR A 12 -1.61 8.79 2.82
C THR A 12 -0.44 8.91 3.78
N HIS A 13 0.54 9.72 3.40
CA HIS A 13 1.75 10.05 4.14
C HIS A 13 1.48 11.11 5.22
N PRO A 14 2.37 11.27 6.21
CA PRO A 14 2.18 12.25 7.29
C PRO A 14 2.16 13.71 6.83
N ASP A 15 2.74 14.01 5.67
CA ASP A 15 2.71 15.32 5.03
C ASP A 15 1.41 15.60 4.25
N GLY A 16 0.50 14.63 4.23
CA GLY A 16 -0.77 14.70 3.50
C GLY A 16 -0.69 14.24 2.05
N GLY A 17 0.50 13.91 1.53
CA GLY A 17 0.64 13.31 0.21
C GLY A 17 -0.06 11.95 0.15
N ALA A 18 -0.77 11.66 -0.93
CA ALA A 18 -1.48 10.40 -1.10
C ALA A 18 -1.11 9.73 -2.43
N GLU A 19 -0.92 8.42 -2.38
CA GLU A 19 -0.60 7.58 -3.54
C GLU A 19 -1.56 6.39 -3.61
N THR A 20 -2.10 6.13 -4.80
CA THR A 20 -3.02 5.01 -5.03
C THR A 20 -2.33 3.92 -5.83
N PHE A 21 -2.43 2.69 -5.36
CA PHE A 21 -1.86 1.49 -5.97
C PHE A 21 -2.97 0.53 -6.36
N THR A 22 -2.91 0.03 -7.59
CA THR A 22 -3.89 -0.86 -8.23
C THR A 22 -3.24 -2.15 -8.70
N ALA A 23 -4.00 -3.08 -9.26
CA ALA A 23 -3.51 -4.39 -9.70
C ALA A 23 -2.26 -4.28 -10.61
N GLY A 24 -1.20 -4.98 -10.24
CA GLY A 24 0.11 -4.95 -10.91
C GLY A 24 1.13 -4.04 -10.21
N ASP A 25 0.69 -3.05 -9.43
CA ASP A 25 1.60 -2.13 -8.76
C ASP A 25 2.33 -2.82 -7.60
N THR A 26 3.62 -2.46 -7.45
CA THR A 26 4.46 -2.89 -6.35
C THR A 26 5.01 -1.70 -5.60
N PHE A 27 4.89 -1.73 -4.28
CA PHE A 27 5.36 -0.66 -3.41
C PHE A 27 6.09 -1.20 -2.19
N PHE A 28 6.86 -0.32 -1.54
CA PHE A 28 7.63 -0.63 -0.35
C PHE A 28 7.33 0.36 0.76
N ILE A 29 7.19 -0.16 1.98
CA ILE A 29 7.00 0.64 3.18
C ILE A 29 8.21 0.46 4.07
N LYS A 30 8.90 1.58 4.36
CA LYS A 30 10.08 1.59 5.22
C LYS A 30 9.69 1.29 6.66
N LYS A 31 10.57 0.61 7.39
CA LYS A 31 10.41 0.37 8.83
C LYS A 31 10.19 1.71 9.55
N GLY A 32 9.11 1.79 10.34
CA GLY A 32 8.75 2.99 11.10
C GLY A 32 7.91 4.03 10.34
N SER A 33 7.58 3.80 9.05
CA SER A 33 6.65 4.69 8.32
C SER A 33 5.27 4.72 8.98
N LYS A 34 4.72 5.92 9.18
CA LYS A 34 3.33 6.15 9.59
C LYS A 34 2.51 6.46 8.35
N LEU A 35 1.51 5.64 8.06
CA LEU A 35 0.68 5.76 6.86
C LEU A 35 -0.77 5.50 7.23
N ILE A 36 -1.69 6.23 6.61
CA ILE A 36 -3.11 5.88 6.59
C ILE A 36 -3.34 4.95 5.41
N TRP A 37 -4.06 3.86 5.65
CA TRP A 37 -4.44 2.90 4.63
C TRP A 37 -5.93 3.03 4.35
N GLU A 38 -6.29 3.45 3.15
CA GLU A 38 -7.68 3.50 2.72
C GLU A 38 -7.94 2.44 1.65
N ILE A 39 -8.93 1.57 1.93
CA ILE A 39 -9.30 0.44 1.08
C ILE A 39 -10.83 0.44 1.01
N THR A 40 -11.37 0.89 -0.12
CA THR A 40 -12.82 1.04 -0.36
C THR A 40 -13.43 -0.15 -1.10
N GLU A 41 -12.60 -1.05 -1.63
CA GLU A 41 -12.98 -2.27 -2.32
C GLU A 41 -12.14 -3.47 -1.86
N LYS A 42 -12.48 -4.69 -2.30
CA LYS A 42 -11.77 -5.90 -1.86
C LYS A 42 -10.34 -5.95 -2.41
N LEU A 43 -9.36 -5.69 -1.55
CA LEU A 43 -7.94 -5.78 -1.87
C LEU A 43 -7.38 -7.21 -1.71
N ARG A 44 -6.60 -7.67 -2.70
CA ARG A 44 -5.73 -8.86 -2.59
C ARG A 44 -4.30 -8.46 -2.96
N LYS A 45 -3.32 -8.87 -2.16
CA LYS A 45 -1.90 -8.54 -2.37
C LYS A 45 -0.95 -9.62 -1.86
N TYR A 46 0.23 -9.70 -2.46
CA TYR A 46 1.39 -10.36 -1.86
C TYR A 46 2.09 -9.41 -0.88
N TYR A 47 2.71 -9.97 0.15
CA TYR A 47 3.57 -9.23 1.07
C TYR A 47 4.88 -9.99 1.33
N MET A 48 5.96 -9.23 1.45
CA MET A 48 7.25 -9.69 1.93
C MET A 48 7.74 -8.70 3.00
N ILE A 49 7.95 -9.22 4.20
CA ILE A 49 8.41 -8.47 5.37
C ILE A 49 9.71 -9.12 5.82
N VAL A 50 10.74 -8.30 6.01
CA VAL A 50 12.04 -8.73 6.53
C VAL A 50 12.26 -8.01 7.86
N SER A 51 12.66 -8.77 8.89
CA SER A 51 12.81 -8.30 10.28
C SER A 51 14.17 -7.72 10.56
#